data_AF-A0A5C5ZJB8-F1
#
_entry.id   AF-A0A5C5ZJB8-F1
#
_cell.length_a   1.000
_cell.length_b   1.000
_cell.length_c   1.000
_cell.angle_alpha   90.00
_cell.angle_beta   90.00
_cell.angle_gamma   90.00
#
_symmetry.space_group_name_H-M   'P 1'
#
loop_
_entity.id
_entity.type
_entity.pdbx_description
1 polymer ?
#
loop_
_entity_poly.entity_id
_entity_poly.type
_entity_poly.pdbx_seq_one_letter_code
_entity_poly.pdbx_strand_id
1 'polypeptide(L)'
;MKRSRTLTLISCACLGLAAGCQFLPGGGPSWRPFGGPQLTSYQTPGKRVEEVRTIAAQADGTNSPGQQGAVADLVKRLPNEPDPLVREEVLVSLAKFNVPLARQAVLAGLSDDDHYVRNKCCQLAAEAKDPQAVTALARVAAEDSEFDVRVAAVNALGGFNTPAAQRALIPVLEDRDPAMQFAGVKAMRLQTGRDLGGDVSAYLALAKQSVDGAAPAGAAPGGAPPVATEPPTAVASKPWWRPF
;
A
#
# COMPACT_ATOMS: atom_id res chain seq x y z
N MET A 1 -85.47 45.98 43.72
CA MET A 1 -84.97 44.73 44.35
C MET A 1 -85.09 43.58 43.37
N LYS A 2 -83.96 42.93 43.05
CA LYS A 2 -83.72 41.48 42.76
C LYS A 2 -82.62 41.32 41.70
N ARG A 3 -81.53 40.68 42.12
CA ARG A 3 -80.38 40.21 41.32
C ARG A 3 -80.71 38.86 40.67
N SER A 4 -80.16 38.58 39.49
CA SER A 4 -79.86 37.21 38.98
C SER A 4 -78.94 37.38 37.75
N ARG A 5 -77.61 37.18 37.78
CA ARG A 5 -76.77 35.97 37.95
C ARG A 5 -77.01 34.86 36.91
N THR A 6 -76.68 35.13 35.65
CA THR A 6 -76.31 34.12 34.64
C THR A 6 -75.31 34.71 33.64
N LEU A 7 -74.11 35.00 34.11
CA LEU A 7 -73.03 35.59 33.31
C LEU A 7 -71.74 34.82 33.62
N THR A 8 -71.71 33.51 33.33
CA THR A 8 -70.51 32.70 33.61
C THR A 8 -70.40 31.41 32.79
N LEU A 9 -70.85 31.37 31.52
CA LEU A 9 -70.57 30.20 30.67
C LEU A 9 -70.16 30.49 29.22
N ILE A 10 -70.10 31.75 28.78
CA ILE A 10 -69.73 32.09 27.38
C ILE A 10 -68.28 32.62 27.28
N SER A 11 -67.60 32.88 28.40
CA SER A 11 -66.26 33.49 28.38
C SER A 11 -65.09 32.54 28.09
N CYS A 12 -65.30 31.22 28.08
CA CYS A 12 -64.20 30.27 27.89
C CYS A 12 -63.99 29.80 26.44
N ALA A 13 -64.87 30.19 25.50
CA ALA A 13 -64.76 29.74 24.10
C ALA A 13 -64.05 30.75 23.16
N CYS A 14 -63.84 32.00 23.58
CA CYS A 14 -63.23 33.04 22.72
C CYS A 14 -61.79 33.42 23.08
N LEU A 15 -61.23 32.89 24.18
CA LEU A 15 -59.84 33.13 24.57
C LEU A 15 -58.84 32.10 24.01
N GLY A 16 -59.30 31.13 23.22
CA GLY A 16 -58.45 30.14 22.55
C GLY A 16 -57.83 30.61 21.22
N LEU A 17 -58.18 31.80 20.71
CA LEU A 17 -57.78 32.25 19.36
C LEU A 17 -56.79 33.43 19.32
N ALA A 18 -56.43 34.02 20.47
CA ALA A 18 -55.52 35.18 20.52
C ALA A 18 -54.11 34.86 21.05
N ALA A 19 -53.88 33.67 21.61
CA ALA A 19 -52.55 33.16 21.95
C ALA A 19 -52.13 32.12 20.91
N GLY A 20 -52.21 32.51 19.63
CA GLY A 20 -51.50 31.81 18.58
C GLY A 20 -50.00 31.99 18.83
N CYS A 21 -49.40 31.11 19.64
CA CYS A 21 -48.03 30.72 19.37
C CYS A 21 -48.06 30.14 17.97
N GLN A 22 -47.86 31.01 16.97
CA GLN A 22 -47.45 30.63 15.65
C GLN A 22 -46.09 29.96 15.81
N PHE A 23 -46.16 28.68 16.16
CA PHE A 23 -45.08 27.73 16.03
C PHE A 23 -44.90 27.52 14.53
N LEU A 24 -44.32 28.54 13.88
CA LEU A 24 -43.84 28.43 12.52
C LEU A 24 -42.82 27.28 12.55
N PRO A 25 -43.03 26.20 11.79
CA PRO A 25 -42.07 25.11 11.76
C PRO A 25 -40.75 25.68 11.22
N GLY A 26 -39.78 25.91 12.12
CA GLY A 26 -38.44 26.43 11.81
C GLY A 26 -38.07 27.81 12.37
N GLY A 27 -38.97 28.52 13.06
CA GLY A 27 -38.70 29.88 13.56
C GLY A 27 -38.24 29.93 15.02
N GLY A 28 -36.95 29.72 15.29
CA GLY A 28 -36.38 30.12 16.59
C GLY A 28 -36.49 31.64 16.82
N PRO A 29 -36.29 32.16 18.05
CA PRO A 29 -36.37 33.59 18.33
C PRO A 29 -35.53 34.38 17.32
N SER A 30 -36.17 35.35 16.65
CA SER A 30 -35.59 36.16 15.57
C SER A 30 -34.40 37.00 16.04
N TRP A 31 -34.33 37.29 17.33
CA TRP A 31 -33.22 37.97 17.97
C TRP A 31 -32.23 36.95 18.53
N ARG A 32 -31.18 36.66 17.76
CA ARG A 32 -29.97 36.00 18.24
C ARG A 32 -28.87 37.06 18.36
N PRO A 33 -28.48 37.50 19.58
CA PRO A 33 -27.46 38.54 19.76
C PRO A 33 -26.08 38.11 19.26
N PHE A 34 -25.87 36.80 19.15
CA PHE A 34 -24.78 36.19 18.42
C PHE A 34 -25.37 35.65 17.12
N GLY A 35 -24.93 36.19 15.97
CA GLY A 35 -25.28 35.61 14.67
C GLY A 35 -25.05 34.10 14.67
N GLY A 36 -25.84 33.36 13.89
CA GLY A 36 -25.66 31.91 13.79
C GLY A 36 -24.18 31.54 13.55
N PRO A 37 -23.72 30.35 14.01
CA PRO A 37 -22.33 29.97 13.88
C PRO A 37 -21.87 30.16 12.43
N GLN A 38 -20.89 31.04 12.23
CA GLN A 38 -20.22 31.22 10.96
C GLN A 38 -19.43 29.93 10.72
N LEU A 39 -20.01 29.00 9.96
CA LEU A 39 -19.30 27.80 9.53
C LEU A 39 -18.12 28.27 8.69
N THR A 40 -16.91 28.12 9.22
CA THR A 40 -15.71 28.46 8.46
C THR A 40 -15.67 27.57 7.22
N SER A 41 -15.19 28.10 6.11
CA SER A 41 -14.91 27.34 4.89
C SER A 41 -13.76 26.33 5.06
N TYR A 42 -13.27 26.15 6.29
CA TYR A 42 -12.19 25.24 6.61
C TYR A 42 -12.67 23.79 6.49
N GLN A 43 -12.04 23.05 5.59
CA GLN A 43 -12.18 21.62 5.54
C GLN A 43 -11.17 20.95 6.47
N THR A 44 -11.68 20.31 7.53
CA THR A 44 -10.87 19.52 8.45
C THR A 44 -10.29 18.30 7.75
N PRO A 45 -9.10 17.79 8.13
CA PRO A 45 -8.55 16.54 7.61
C PRO A 45 -9.54 15.38 7.57
N GLY A 46 -10.31 15.17 8.64
CA GLY A 46 -11.33 14.12 8.69
C GLY A 46 -12.43 14.24 7.62
N LYS A 47 -12.82 15.46 7.22
CA LYS A 47 -13.76 15.66 6.11
C LYS A 47 -13.13 15.28 4.77
N ARG A 48 -11.85 15.64 4.56
CA ARG A 48 -11.11 15.32 3.34
C ARG A 48 -10.85 13.81 3.21
N VAL A 49 -10.55 13.13 4.32
CA VAL A 49 -10.50 11.65 4.40
C VAL A 49 -11.83 11.05 3.97
N GLU A 50 -12.95 11.56 4.48
CA GLU A 50 -14.27 11.06 4.11
C GLU A 50 -14.58 11.30 2.62
N GLU A 51 -14.23 12.47 2.07
CA GLU A 51 -14.33 12.74 0.64
C GLU A 51 -13.51 11.72 -0.18
N VAL A 52 -12.28 11.42 0.23
CA VAL A 52 -11.45 10.41 -0.43
C VAL A 52 -12.09 9.02 -0.36
N ARG A 53 -12.66 8.65 0.80
CA ARG A 53 -13.38 7.37 0.98
C ARG A 53 -14.61 7.25 0.10
N THR A 54 -15.39 8.33 -0.04
CA THR A 54 -16.56 8.32 -0.92
C THR A 54 -16.19 8.16 -2.39
N ILE A 55 -15.07 8.73 -2.84
CA ILE A 55 -14.52 8.49 -4.18
C ILE A 55 -14.11 7.01 -4.31
N ALA A 56 -13.41 6.48 -3.31
CA ALA A 56 -12.96 5.08 -3.30
C ALA A 56 -14.11 4.06 -3.24
N ALA A 57 -15.26 4.44 -2.66
CA ALA A 57 -16.45 3.59 -2.60
C ALA A 57 -17.10 3.35 -3.98
N GLN A 58 -16.77 4.19 -4.97
CA GLN A 58 -17.18 4.02 -6.37
C GLN A 58 -16.21 3.11 -7.15
N ALA A 59 -15.31 2.42 -6.45
CA ALA A 59 -14.41 1.44 -7.06
C ALA A 59 -15.18 0.17 -7.40
N ASP A 60 -15.53 0.03 -8.68
CA ASP A 60 -16.28 -1.12 -9.19
C ASP A 60 -15.36 -2.27 -9.63
N GLY A 61 -14.03 -2.10 -9.51
CA GLY A 61 -13.01 -3.03 -9.99
C GLY A 61 -12.92 -3.13 -11.51
N THR A 62 -13.77 -2.41 -12.24
CA THR A 62 -13.75 -2.32 -13.70
C THR A 62 -12.90 -1.12 -14.12
N ASN A 63 -12.14 -1.23 -15.21
CA ASN A 63 -11.34 -0.12 -15.75
C ASN A 63 -12.23 0.91 -16.48
N SER A 64 -13.31 1.37 -15.82
CA SER A 64 -14.26 2.34 -16.38
C SER A 64 -13.61 3.72 -16.56
N PRO A 65 -14.05 4.53 -17.54
CA PRO A 65 -13.54 5.90 -17.71
C PRO A 65 -13.74 6.77 -16.46
N GLY A 66 -14.85 6.56 -15.72
CA GLY A 66 -15.10 7.24 -14.45
C GLY A 66 -14.07 6.87 -13.38
N GLN A 67 -13.72 5.60 -13.27
CA GLN A 67 -12.69 5.12 -12.35
C GLN A 67 -11.29 5.66 -12.71
N GLN A 68 -10.96 5.71 -13.99
CA GLN A 68 -9.70 6.31 -14.44
C GLN A 68 -9.61 7.80 -14.10
N GLY A 69 -10.72 8.54 -14.25
CA GLY A 69 -10.84 9.93 -13.83
C GLY A 69 -10.64 10.10 -12.32
N ALA A 70 -11.35 9.30 -11.51
CA ALA A 70 -11.21 9.31 -10.06
C ALA A 70 -9.77 9.03 -9.59
N VAL A 71 -9.11 8.03 -10.18
CA VAL A 71 -7.71 7.72 -9.89
C VAL A 71 -6.79 8.88 -10.28
N ALA A 72 -6.97 9.46 -11.46
CA ALA A 72 -6.16 10.60 -11.91
C ALA A 72 -6.32 11.81 -10.97
N ASP A 73 -7.53 12.06 -10.49
CA ASP A 73 -7.81 13.16 -9.56
C ASP A 73 -7.20 12.90 -8.19
N LEU A 74 -7.29 11.68 -7.66
CA LEU A 74 -6.63 11.30 -6.40
C LEU A 74 -5.10 11.42 -6.50
N VAL A 75 -4.50 10.95 -7.59
CA VAL A 75 -3.04 11.07 -7.81
C VAL A 75 -2.60 12.54 -7.87
N LYS A 76 -3.38 13.42 -8.52
CA LYS A 76 -3.09 14.86 -8.57
C LYS A 76 -3.19 15.56 -7.21
N ARG A 77 -3.96 15.01 -6.26
CA ARG A 77 -4.08 15.57 -4.91
C ARG A 77 -2.86 15.32 -4.05
N LEU A 78 -2.17 14.18 -4.22
CA LEU A 78 -1.06 13.75 -3.37
C LEU A 78 0.03 14.82 -3.14
N PRO A 79 0.58 15.48 -4.19
CA PRO A 79 1.67 16.45 -3.99
C PRO A 79 1.25 17.72 -3.23
N ASN A 80 -0.05 18.01 -3.21
CA ASN A 80 -0.60 19.23 -2.62
C ASN A 80 -1.24 18.97 -1.25
N GLU A 81 -1.22 17.72 -0.76
CA GLU A 81 -1.89 17.32 0.47
C GLU A 81 -0.93 17.42 1.67
N PRO A 82 -1.08 18.43 2.54
CA PRO A 82 -0.14 18.65 3.64
C PRO A 82 -0.25 17.60 4.73
N ASP A 83 -1.44 17.02 4.92
CA ASP A 83 -1.70 16.13 6.05
C ASP A 83 -1.33 14.68 5.70
N PRO A 84 -0.39 14.04 6.42
CA PRO A 84 0.02 12.67 6.16
C PRO A 84 -1.14 11.68 6.30
N LEU A 85 -2.11 11.91 7.19
CA LEU A 85 -3.28 11.04 7.35
C LEU A 85 -4.16 11.05 6.10
N VAL A 86 -4.28 12.21 5.45
CA VAL A 86 -5.04 12.32 4.19
C VAL A 86 -4.25 11.70 3.06
N ARG A 87 -2.92 11.90 2.98
CA ARG A 87 -2.06 11.22 1.98
C ARG A 87 -2.15 9.70 2.09
N GLU A 88 -2.07 9.17 3.32
CA GLU A 88 -2.24 7.75 3.59
C GLU A 88 -3.59 7.24 3.07
N GLU A 89 -4.70 7.91 3.42
CA GLU A 89 -6.03 7.50 2.96
C GLU A 89 -6.16 7.56 1.43
N VAL A 90 -5.55 8.55 0.78
CA VAL A 90 -5.51 8.62 -0.69
C VAL A 90 -4.81 7.39 -1.27
N LEU A 91 -3.67 6.98 -0.71
CA LEU A 91 -2.91 5.81 -1.17
C LEU A 91 -3.67 4.50 -0.91
N VAL A 92 -4.30 4.36 0.27
CA VAL A 92 -5.19 3.23 0.61
C VAL A 92 -6.36 3.15 -0.36
N SER A 93 -6.94 4.29 -0.71
CA SER A 93 -8.04 4.38 -1.67
C SER A 93 -7.59 4.02 -3.09
N LEU A 94 -6.41 4.50 -3.51
CA LEU A 94 -5.81 4.17 -4.80
C LEU A 94 -5.58 2.65 -4.94
N ALA A 95 -5.10 1.99 -3.89
CA ALA A 95 -4.85 0.55 -3.90
C ALA A 95 -6.10 -0.29 -4.24
N LYS A 96 -7.30 0.18 -3.91
CA LYS A 96 -8.58 -0.52 -4.21
C LYS A 96 -8.89 -0.59 -5.70
N PHE A 97 -8.42 0.37 -6.50
CA PHE A 97 -8.77 0.46 -7.92
C PHE A 97 -7.98 -0.51 -8.82
N ASN A 98 -6.93 -1.17 -8.32
CA ASN A 98 -6.07 -2.14 -9.03
C ASN A 98 -5.61 -1.73 -10.45
N VAL A 99 -5.53 -0.43 -10.74
CA VAL A 99 -5.04 0.12 -12.02
C VAL A 99 -3.54 0.39 -11.97
N PRO A 100 -2.82 0.31 -13.11
CA PRO A 100 -1.37 0.56 -13.15
C PRO A 100 -0.96 1.91 -12.56
N LEU A 101 -1.73 2.97 -12.83
CA LEU A 101 -1.46 4.31 -12.31
C LEU A 101 -1.56 4.35 -10.77
N ALA A 102 -2.52 3.65 -10.19
CA ALA A 102 -2.66 3.57 -8.73
C ALA A 102 -1.49 2.80 -8.10
N ARG A 103 -1.05 1.70 -8.72
CA ARG A 103 0.13 0.95 -8.25
C ARG A 103 1.40 1.80 -8.28
N GLN A 104 1.60 2.56 -9.36
CA GLN A 104 2.73 3.49 -9.46
C GLN A 104 2.66 4.57 -8.38
N ALA A 105 1.49 5.10 -8.07
CA ALA A 105 1.31 6.07 -6.98
C ALA A 105 1.64 5.46 -5.60
N VAL A 106 1.22 4.22 -5.33
CA VAL A 106 1.58 3.50 -4.10
C VAL A 106 3.09 3.31 -4.00
N LEU A 107 3.76 2.91 -5.09
CA LEU A 107 5.22 2.78 -5.13
C LEU A 107 5.94 4.11 -4.93
N ALA A 108 5.41 5.21 -5.46
CA ALA A 108 5.96 6.54 -5.23
C ALA A 108 5.83 6.97 -3.75
N GLY A 109 4.75 6.58 -3.07
CA GLY A 109 4.55 6.82 -1.65
C GLY A 109 5.54 6.11 -0.72
N LEU A 110 6.33 5.15 -1.22
CA LEU A 110 7.47 4.58 -0.48
C LEU A 110 8.58 5.62 -0.22
N SER A 111 8.53 6.79 -0.84
CA SER A 111 9.45 7.91 -0.62
C SER A 111 8.76 9.13 -0.01
N ASP A 112 7.61 8.95 0.66
CA ASP A 112 6.93 10.04 1.38
C ASP A 112 7.77 10.54 2.57
N ASP A 113 7.65 11.83 2.88
CA ASP A 113 8.34 12.45 4.00
C ASP A 113 7.93 11.82 5.36
N ASP A 114 6.68 11.39 5.49
CA ASP A 114 6.14 10.80 6.70
C ASP A 114 6.31 9.27 6.72
N HIS A 115 6.86 8.76 7.82
CA HIS A 115 7.18 7.34 7.98
C HIS A 115 5.93 6.46 8.12
N TYR A 116 4.80 6.96 8.63
CA TYR A 116 3.55 6.19 8.67
C TYR A 116 3.03 5.95 7.26
N VAL A 117 3.12 6.96 6.38
CA VAL A 117 2.75 6.83 4.98
C VAL A 117 3.63 5.81 4.26
N ARG A 118 4.97 5.89 4.43
CA ARG A 118 5.90 4.91 3.84
C ARG A 118 5.61 3.48 4.31
N ASN A 119 5.40 3.29 5.61
CA ASN A 119 5.05 1.98 6.19
C ASN A 119 3.76 1.43 5.58
N LYS A 120 2.71 2.27 5.47
CA LYS A 120 1.46 1.86 4.82
C LYS A 120 1.68 1.47 3.36
N CYS A 121 2.48 2.22 2.61
CA CYS A 121 2.83 1.87 1.23
C CYS A 121 3.52 0.51 1.10
N CYS A 122 4.37 0.11 2.06
CA CYS A 122 4.95 -1.24 2.07
C CYS A 122 3.86 -2.32 2.15
N GLN A 123 2.86 -2.12 3.02
CA GLN A 123 1.74 -3.04 3.18
C GLN A 123 0.90 -3.12 1.91
N LEU A 124 0.51 -1.97 1.35
CA LEU A 124 -0.30 -1.89 0.13
C LEU A 124 0.43 -2.50 -1.08
N ALA A 125 1.74 -2.30 -1.20
CA ALA A 125 2.54 -2.90 -2.26
C ALA A 125 2.58 -4.43 -2.16
N ALA A 126 2.64 -4.99 -0.95
CA ALA A 126 2.56 -6.44 -0.73
C ALA A 126 1.18 -7.01 -1.09
N GLU A 127 0.11 -6.31 -0.73
CA GLU A 127 -1.27 -6.71 -1.04
C GLU A 127 -1.53 -6.73 -2.56
N ALA A 128 -0.99 -5.74 -3.27
CA ALA A 128 -1.08 -5.67 -4.74
C ALA A 128 -0.33 -6.83 -5.44
N LYS A 129 0.63 -7.46 -4.76
CA LYS A 129 1.48 -8.55 -5.28
C LYS A 129 2.12 -8.23 -6.64
N ASP A 130 2.42 -6.96 -6.89
CA ASP A 130 3.06 -6.53 -8.13
C ASP A 130 4.57 -6.85 -8.09
N PRO A 131 5.11 -7.70 -8.98
CA PRO A 131 6.53 -8.01 -8.99
C PRO A 131 7.44 -6.79 -9.13
N GLN A 132 6.94 -5.68 -9.69
CA GLN A 132 7.69 -4.43 -9.80
C GLN A 132 7.97 -3.78 -8.44
N ALA A 133 7.18 -4.11 -7.41
CA ALA A 133 7.37 -3.61 -6.06
C ALA A 133 8.63 -4.16 -5.38
N VAL A 134 9.11 -5.35 -5.78
CA VAL A 134 10.23 -6.04 -5.11
C VAL A 134 11.48 -5.16 -5.07
N THR A 135 11.83 -4.51 -6.17
CA THR A 135 13.01 -3.64 -6.24
C THR A 135 12.87 -2.41 -5.34
N ALA A 136 11.68 -1.80 -5.31
CA ALA A 136 11.44 -0.62 -4.47
C ALA A 136 11.44 -0.98 -2.97
N LEU A 137 10.81 -2.10 -2.60
CA LEU A 137 10.79 -2.61 -1.23
C LEU A 137 12.20 -3.03 -0.76
N ALA A 138 13.00 -3.65 -1.62
CA ALA A 138 14.39 -3.99 -1.31
C ALA A 138 15.22 -2.75 -0.98
N ARG A 139 15.03 -1.66 -1.73
CA ARG A 139 15.68 -0.38 -1.46
C ARG A 139 15.26 0.19 -0.10
N VAL A 140 13.96 0.20 0.20
CA VAL A 140 13.43 0.69 1.48
C VAL A 140 13.97 -0.13 2.66
N ALA A 141 14.01 -1.47 2.55
CA ALA A 141 14.57 -2.32 3.60
C ALA A 141 16.05 -2.02 3.92
N ALA A 142 16.82 -1.60 2.91
CA ALA A 142 18.24 -1.31 3.02
C ALA A 142 18.54 0.13 3.46
N GLU A 143 17.78 1.11 2.97
CA GLU A 143 18.16 2.53 3.02
C GLU A 143 17.24 3.42 3.89
N ASP A 144 16.05 2.96 4.29
CA ASP A 144 15.13 3.82 5.05
C ASP A 144 15.71 4.18 6.42
N SER A 145 15.48 5.44 6.85
CA SER A 145 15.97 5.93 8.14
C SER A 145 15.17 5.38 9.32
N GLU A 146 13.90 5.02 9.10
CA GLU A 146 13.01 4.56 10.16
C GLU A 146 13.00 3.03 10.23
N PHE A 147 13.29 2.51 11.42
CA PHE A 147 13.42 1.08 11.65
C PHE A 147 12.10 0.34 11.33
N ASP A 148 10.98 0.90 11.76
CA ASP A 148 9.65 0.31 11.54
C ASP A 148 9.32 0.20 10.04
N VAL A 149 9.77 1.17 9.22
CA VAL A 149 9.57 1.15 7.77
C VAL A 149 10.44 0.08 7.11
N ARG A 150 11.70 -0.07 7.55
CA ARG A 150 12.57 -1.16 7.08
C ARG A 150 11.97 -2.53 7.35
N VAL A 151 11.46 -2.74 8.57
CA VAL A 151 10.78 -3.99 8.95
C VAL A 151 9.50 -4.21 8.13
N ALA A 152 8.71 -3.15 7.89
CA ALA A 152 7.53 -3.23 7.03
C ALA A 152 7.89 -3.65 5.59
N ALA A 153 8.97 -3.11 5.03
CA ALA A 153 9.46 -3.50 3.71
C ALA A 153 9.93 -4.96 3.65
N VAL A 154 10.62 -5.45 4.69
CA VAL A 154 11.03 -6.86 4.79
C VAL A 154 9.82 -7.79 4.90
N ASN A 155 8.83 -7.44 5.74
CA ASN A 155 7.59 -8.20 5.84
C ASN A 155 6.84 -8.23 4.50
N ALA A 156 6.81 -7.10 3.79
CA ALA A 156 6.22 -6.99 2.47
C ALA A 156 6.93 -7.90 1.46
N LEU A 157 8.27 -7.91 1.43
CA LEU A 157 9.07 -8.83 0.61
C LEU A 157 8.76 -10.31 0.92
N GLY A 158 8.47 -10.65 2.17
CA GLY A 158 8.03 -11.99 2.57
C GLY A 158 6.74 -12.47 1.90
N GLY A 159 5.89 -11.55 1.43
CA GLY A 159 4.68 -11.88 0.65
C GLY A 159 4.94 -12.25 -0.81
N PHE A 160 6.17 -12.04 -1.31
CA PHE A 160 6.56 -12.33 -2.70
C PHE A 160 7.34 -13.65 -2.77
N ASN A 161 6.73 -14.68 -3.37
CA ASN A 161 7.38 -15.98 -3.56
C ASN A 161 8.20 -16.01 -4.86
N THR A 162 9.09 -15.04 -5.04
CA THR A 162 9.95 -14.94 -6.24
C THR A 162 11.42 -15.03 -5.89
N PRO A 163 12.28 -15.56 -6.79
CA PRO A 163 13.72 -15.56 -6.58
C PRO A 163 14.31 -14.15 -6.39
N ALA A 164 13.69 -13.14 -7.00
CA ALA A 164 14.08 -11.73 -6.81
C ALA A 164 13.84 -11.27 -5.36
N ALA A 165 12.71 -11.64 -4.76
CA ALA A 165 12.42 -11.31 -3.36
C ALA A 165 13.32 -12.10 -2.39
N GLN A 166 13.63 -13.37 -2.68
CA GLN A 166 14.59 -14.15 -1.90
C GLN A 166 15.99 -13.52 -1.93
N ARG A 167 16.44 -13.06 -3.11
CA ARG A 167 17.71 -12.34 -3.26
C ARG A 167 17.71 -11.02 -2.48
N ALA A 168 16.60 -10.28 -2.48
CA ALA A 168 16.46 -9.04 -1.74
C ALA A 168 16.57 -9.21 -0.21
N LEU A 169 16.26 -10.40 0.32
CA LEU A 169 16.36 -10.71 1.75
C LEU A 169 17.77 -11.09 2.21
N ILE A 170 18.72 -11.36 1.30
CA ILE A 170 20.12 -11.68 1.65
C ILE A 170 20.76 -10.57 2.52
N PRO A 171 20.79 -9.29 2.11
CA PRO A 171 21.40 -8.24 2.94
C PRO A 171 20.69 -8.04 4.28
N VAL A 172 19.38 -8.35 4.37
CA VAL A 172 18.59 -8.26 5.61
C VAL A 172 19.00 -9.35 6.60
N LEU A 173 19.25 -10.56 6.11
CA LEU A 173 19.74 -11.68 6.91
C LEU A 173 21.20 -11.49 7.35
N GLU A 174 21.99 -10.70 6.61
CA GLU A 174 23.37 -10.31 6.96
C GLU A 174 23.44 -8.98 7.74
N ASP A 175 22.29 -8.39 8.10
CA ASP A 175 22.22 -7.13 8.84
C ASP A 175 22.86 -7.26 10.23
N ARG A 176 23.36 -6.16 10.78
CA ARG A 176 23.95 -6.12 12.13
C ARG A 176 22.89 -6.16 13.22
N ASP A 177 21.69 -5.68 12.94
CA ASP A 177 20.58 -5.65 13.88
C ASP A 177 19.88 -7.03 13.93
N PRO A 178 19.89 -7.73 15.08
CA PRO A 178 19.18 -9.00 15.24
C PRO A 178 17.69 -8.93 14.93
N ALA A 179 17.05 -7.78 15.11
CA ALA A 179 15.64 -7.60 14.80
C ALA A 179 15.39 -7.61 13.28
N MET A 180 16.31 -7.05 12.48
CA MET A 180 16.27 -7.15 11.02
C MET A 180 16.53 -8.59 10.55
N GLN A 181 17.50 -9.28 11.14
CA GLN A 181 17.75 -10.68 10.85
C GLN A 181 16.51 -11.55 11.13
N PHE A 182 15.85 -11.32 12.27
CA PHE A 182 14.62 -12.01 12.63
C PHE A 182 13.49 -11.73 11.64
N ALA A 183 13.31 -10.46 11.22
CA ALA A 183 12.34 -10.10 10.20
C ALA A 183 12.64 -10.82 8.86
N GLY A 184 13.91 -10.90 8.46
CA GLY A 184 14.35 -11.63 7.27
C GLY A 184 14.05 -13.12 7.35
N VAL A 185 14.34 -13.75 8.50
CA VAL A 185 14.02 -15.17 8.75
C VAL A 185 12.52 -15.42 8.65
N LYS A 186 11.70 -14.57 9.28
CA LYS A 186 10.23 -14.65 9.22
C LYS A 186 9.72 -14.51 7.77
N ALA A 187 10.27 -13.56 7.01
CA ALA A 187 9.93 -13.36 5.61
C ALA A 187 10.29 -14.58 4.74
N MET A 188 11.49 -15.14 4.91
CA MET A 188 11.93 -16.36 4.19
C MET A 188 11.09 -17.58 4.55
N ARG A 189 10.72 -17.74 5.82
CA ARG A 189 9.80 -18.79 6.27
C ARG A 189 8.44 -18.66 5.59
N LEU A 190 7.91 -17.45 5.46
CA LEU A 190 6.65 -17.20 4.77
C LEU A 190 6.73 -17.57 3.29
N GLN A 191 7.84 -17.25 2.62
CA GLN A 191 8.04 -17.56 1.20
C GLN A 191 8.20 -19.06 0.92
N THR A 192 8.96 -19.75 1.76
CA THR A 192 9.38 -21.14 1.50
C THR A 192 8.51 -22.17 2.20
N GLY A 193 7.74 -21.76 3.22
CA GLY A 193 6.98 -22.65 4.10
C GLY A 193 7.86 -23.52 5.01
N ARG A 194 9.19 -23.34 4.98
CA ARG A 194 10.15 -24.14 5.75
C ARG A 194 10.50 -23.43 7.06
N ASP A 195 10.35 -24.16 8.16
CA ASP A 195 10.85 -23.74 9.46
C ASP A 195 12.22 -24.36 9.70
N LEU A 196 13.29 -23.57 9.55
CA LEU A 196 14.67 -23.96 9.84
C LEU A 196 15.06 -23.52 11.27
N GLY A 197 14.08 -23.12 12.09
CA GLY A 197 14.31 -22.59 13.43
C GLY A 197 14.86 -21.16 13.43
N GLY A 198 15.64 -20.82 14.45
CA GLY A 198 16.29 -19.51 14.58
C GLY A 198 17.63 -19.38 13.86
N ASP A 199 18.02 -20.35 13.02
CA ASP A 199 19.31 -20.37 12.36
C ASP A 199 19.32 -19.50 11.10
N VAL A 200 19.83 -18.27 11.23
CA VAL A 200 19.98 -17.32 10.13
C VAL A 200 20.87 -17.88 9.01
N SER A 201 21.89 -18.67 9.35
CA SER A 201 22.85 -19.21 8.36
C SER A 201 22.21 -20.22 7.42
N ALA A 202 21.27 -21.02 7.92
CA ALA A 202 20.48 -21.95 7.13
C ALA A 202 19.57 -21.22 6.12
N TYR A 203 18.93 -20.13 6.54
CA TYR A 203 18.13 -19.28 5.64
C TYR A 203 18.99 -18.54 4.60
N LEU A 204 20.20 -18.11 4.96
CA LEU A 204 21.16 -17.51 4.03
C LEU A 204 21.61 -18.50 2.95
N ALA A 205 21.92 -19.73 3.33
CA ALA A 205 22.29 -20.77 2.37
C ALA A 205 21.15 -21.03 1.37
N LEU A 206 19.90 -21.05 1.85
CA LEU A 206 18.72 -21.20 1.01
C LEU A 206 18.55 -20.02 0.04
N ALA A 207 18.69 -18.79 0.53
CA ALA A 207 18.60 -17.60 -0.32
C ALA A 207 19.67 -17.60 -1.41
N LYS A 208 20.92 -17.96 -1.08
CA LYS A 208 22.04 -18.04 -2.04
C LYS A 208 21.82 -19.13 -3.10
N GLN A 209 21.33 -20.30 -2.72
CA GLN A 209 20.98 -21.37 -3.68
C GLN A 209 19.93 -20.93 -4.70
N SER A 210 18.95 -20.10 -4.28
CA SER A 210 17.94 -19.54 -5.20
C SER A 210 18.54 -18.59 -6.23
N VAL A 211 19.63 -17.92 -5.88
CA VAL A 211 20.38 -17.02 -6.77
C VAL A 211 21.19 -17.83 -7.77
N ASP A 212 21.86 -18.88 -7.31
CA ASP A 212 22.72 -19.73 -8.14
C ASP A 212 21.90 -20.57 -9.13
N GLY A 213 20.72 -21.05 -8.71
CA GLY A 213 19.79 -21.76 -9.59
C GLY A 213 19.09 -20.86 -10.63
N ALA A 214 19.22 -19.53 -10.54
CA ALA A 214 18.53 -18.55 -11.38
C ALA A 214 19.42 -17.92 -12.49
N ALA A 215 20.64 -18.40 -12.71
CA ALA A 215 21.50 -17.92 -13.80
C ALA A 215 21.36 -18.76 -15.10
N PRO A 216 21.33 -18.12 -16.28
CA PRO A 216 20.22 -17.34 -16.81
C PRO A 216 19.25 -18.19 -17.63
N ALA A 217 17.95 -17.91 -17.52
CA ALA A 217 16.94 -18.27 -18.53
C ALA A 217 17.21 -17.47 -19.82
N GLY A 218 18.20 -17.90 -20.59
CA GLY A 218 18.65 -17.29 -21.84
C GLY A 218 19.56 -18.18 -22.68
N ALA A 219 19.64 -19.48 -22.39
CA ALA A 219 20.29 -20.48 -23.25
C ALA A 219 19.25 -21.53 -23.64
N ALA A 220 18.82 -21.49 -24.90
CA ALA A 220 17.92 -22.48 -25.48
C ALA A 220 18.49 -23.91 -25.34
N PRO A 221 17.66 -24.95 -25.14
CA PRO A 221 18.14 -26.33 -25.15
C PRO A 221 18.22 -26.77 -26.61
N GLY A 222 19.42 -26.70 -27.19
CA GLY A 222 19.62 -27.11 -28.58
C GLY A 222 21.08 -27.38 -28.88
N GLY A 223 21.51 -28.61 -28.69
CA GLY A 223 22.82 -29.07 -29.15
C GLY A 223 23.34 -30.25 -28.34
N ALA A 224 23.15 -31.45 -28.87
CA ALA A 224 23.81 -32.68 -28.44
C ALA A 224 25.34 -32.48 -28.28
N PRO A 225 26.00 -33.27 -27.41
CA PRO A 225 27.46 -33.19 -27.28
C PRO A 225 28.13 -33.52 -28.63
N PRO A 226 29.18 -32.80 -29.07
CA PRO A 226 29.94 -33.21 -30.23
C PRO A 226 30.65 -34.52 -29.90
N VAL A 227 30.17 -35.57 -30.57
CA VAL A 227 30.81 -36.87 -30.76
C VAL A 227 32.26 -36.66 -31.19
N ALA A 228 33.17 -37.37 -30.53
CA ALA A 228 34.57 -37.47 -30.90
C ALA A 228 34.69 -37.97 -32.35
N THR A 229 35.28 -37.14 -33.22
CA THR A 229 35.76 -37.57 -34.53
C THR A 229 37.28 -37.50 -34.53
N GLU A 230 37.89 -38.68 -34.42
CA GLU A 230 39.31 -38.88 -34.71
C GLU A 230 39.60 -38.54 -36.18
N PRO A 231 40.65 -37.77 -36.50
CA PRO A 231 41.11 -37.62 -37.88
C PRO A 231 41.98 -38.82 -38.31
N PRO A 232 41.87 -39.27 -39.58
CA PRO A 232 42.60 -40.41 -40.08
C PRO A 232 44.11 -40.13 -40.29
N THR A 233 44.86 -41.22 -40.13
CA THR A 233 46.30 -41.43 -40.29
C THR A 233 46.98 -40.65 -41.42
N ALA A 234 48.10 -39.99 -41.10
CA ALA A 234 49.14 -39.62 -42.06
C ALA A 234 50.56 -39.85 -41.49
N VAL A 235 51.15 -40.94 -41.98
CA VAL A 235 52.56 -41.24 -42.28
C VAL A 235 53.66 -40.26 -41.79
N ALA A 236 54.48 -40.80 -40.88
CA ALA A 236 55.95 -40.73 -40.73
C ALA A 236 56.74 -39.45 -41.10
N SER A 237 57.45 -38.93 -40.09
CA SER A 237 58.90 -38.67 -40.19
C SER A 237 59.55 -38.67 -38.79
N LYS A 238 60.48 -39.60 -38.54
CA LYS A 238 61.42 -39.54 -37.41
C LYS A 238 62.55 -38.59 -37.77
N PRO A 239 63.07 -37.78 -36.82
CA PRO A 239 64.53 -37.70 -36.79
C PRO A 239 65.20 -37.51 -35.41
N TRP A 240 66.43 -38.04 -35.41
CA TRP A 240 67.73 -37.47 -34.99
C TRP A 240 68.32 -37.63 -33.59
N TRP A 241 67.69 -38.27 -32.61
CA TRP A 241 68.42 -38.62 -31.37
C TRP A 241 68.04 -39.98 -30.79
N ARG A 242 68.81 -41.03 -31.11
CA ARG A 242 69.10 -42.16 -30.22
C ARG A 242 70.41 -42.83 -30.65
N PRO A 243 71.40 -42.99 -29.75
CA PRO A 243 72.64 -43.71 -30.01
C PRO A 243 72.48 -45.22 -29.69
N PHE A 244 73.20 -46.02 -30.50
CA PHE A 244 73.51 -47.46 -30.43
C PHE A 244 72.40 -48.46 -30.12
#